data_AF-A0A533MMS1-F1
#
_entry.id   AF-A0A533MMS1-F1
#
_cell.length_a   1.000
_cell.length_b   1.000
_cell.length_c   1.000
_cell.angle_alpha   90.00
_cell.angle_beta   90.00
_cell.angle_gamma   90.00
#
_symmetry.space_group_name_H-M   'P 1'
#
loop_
_entity.id
_entity.type
_entity.pdbx_description
1 polymer ?
#
loop_
_entity_poly.entity_id
_entity_poly.type
_entity_poly.pdbx_seq_one_letter_code
_entity_poly.pdbx_strand_id
1 'polypeptide(L)'
;MSITIIIIAMGIISLFENGISLPTSVVLLIFAILFTVCTVFFQHRGAEYPWSLVGGAAGSLVITFVISSIIGGLIFITSGGLSSIPINTLLYSMSVCMIVSMISLNLASYKLQYI
;
A
#
# COMPACT_ATOMS: atom_id res chain seq x y z
N MET A 1 -6.28 9.62 4.69
CA MET A 1 -6.14 8.16 4.76
C MET A 1 -7.18 7.43 3.91
N SER A 2 -8.46 7.81 3.93
CA SER A 2 -9.48 7.13 3.09
C SER A 2 -9.23 7.29 1.58
N ILE A 3 -8.94 8.51 1.12
CA ILE A 3 -8.68 8.81 -0.30
C ILE A 3 -7.48 8.01 -0.84
N THR A 4 -6.41 7.89 -0.06
CA THR A 4 -5.21 7.13 -0.46
C THR A 4 -5.51 5.64 -0.61
N ILE A 5 -6.35 5.06 0.23
CA ILE A 5 -6.76 3.64 0.14
C ILE A 5 -7.54 3.38 -1.16
N ILE A 6 -8.32 4.36 -1.62
CA ILE A 6 -9.13 4.20 -2.83
C ILE A 6 -8.30 4.40 -4.10
N ILE A 7 -7.32 5.29 -4.07
CA ILE A 7 -6.32 5.38 -5.15
C ILE A 7 -5.54 4.06 -5.25
N ILE A 8 -5.17 3.48 -4.10
CA ILE A 8 -4.52 2.16 -4.06
C ILE A 8 -5.47 1.10 -4.64
N ALA A 9 -6.73 1.06 -4.23
CA ALA A 9 -7.71 0.08 -4.74
C ALA A 9 -7.94 0.20 -6.25
N MET A 10 -8.07 1.43 -6.78
CA MET A 10 -8.11 1.71 -8.22
C MET A 10 -6.84 1.21 -8.92
N GLY A 11 -5.67 1.37 -8.29
CA GLY A 11 -4.41 0.81 -8.76
C GLY A 11 -4.38 -0.71 -8.84
N ILE A 12 -4.95 -1.40 -7.86
CA ILE A 12 -5.06 -2.86 -7.87
C ILE A 12 -5.96 -3.28 -9.04
N ILE A 13 -7.12 -2.64 -9.21
CA ILE A 13 -8.05 -2.92 -10.33
C ILE A 13 -7.33 -2.71 -11.67
N SER A 14 -6.58 -1.61 -11.81
CA SER A 14 -5.81 -1.32 -13.01
C SER A 14 -4.74 -2.36 -13.32
N LEU A 15 -4.13 -2.96 -12.29
CA LEU A 15 -3.11 -4.01 -12.42
C LEU A 15 -3.73 -5.31 -12.94
N PHE A 16 -4.98 -5.61 -12.56
CA PHE A 16 -5.71 -6.77 -13.05
C PHE A 16 -6.29 -6.57 -14.46
N GLU A 17 -6.75 -5.36 -14.80
CA GLU A 17 -7.33 -5.08 -16.13
C GLU A 17 -6.27 -4.81 -17.21
N ASN A 18 -5.24 -4.01 -16.90
CA ASN A 18 -4.25 -3.52 -17.87
C ASN A 18 -2.85 -4.13 -17.68
N GLY A 19 -2.66 -4.99 -16.67
CA GLY A 19 -1.36 -5.54 -16.33
C GLY A 19 -0.45 -4.53 -15.63
N ILE A 20 0.80 -4.94 -15.39
CA ILE A 20 1.79 -4.10 -14.69
C ILE A 20 2.20 -2.96 -15.63
N SER A 21 1.64 -1.76 -15.43
CA SER A 21 1.98 -0.58 -16.24
C SER A 21 3.41 -0.08 -16.03
N LEU A 22 4.12 -0.56 -15.01
CA LEU A 22 5.52 -0.23 -14.75
C LEU A 22 6.46 -1.35 -15.22
N PRO A 23 7.65 -1.01 -15.74
CA PRO A 23 8.69 -2.00 -15.98
C PRO A 23 9.02 -2.72 -14.68
N THR A 24 8.98 -4.06 -14.69
CA THR A 24 9.27 -4.91 -13.53
C THR A 24 10.63 -4.59 -12.90
N SER A 25 11.62 -4.18 -13.70
CA SER A 25 12.93 -3.72 -13.24
C SER A 25 12.86 -2.51 -12.30
N VAL A 26 11.94 -1.57 -12.54
CA VAL A 26 11.78 -0.37 -11.70
C VAL A 26 11.15 -0.73 -10.36
N VAL A 27 10.16 -1.64 -10.36
CA VAL A 27 9.50 -2.10 -9.14
C VAL A 27 10.49 -2.86 -8.25
N LEU A 28 11.32 -3.73 -8.83
CA LEU A 28 12.37 -4.46 -8.11
C LEU A 28 13.46 -3.53 -7.57
N LEU A 29 13.81 -2.47 -8.30
CA LEU A 29 14.79 -1.48 -7.86
C LEU A 29 14.26 -0.68 -6.65
N ILE A 30 13.00 -0.24 -6.70
CA ILE A 30 12.34 0.43 -5.57
C ILE A 30 12.27 -0.51 -4.35
N PHE A 31 11.91 -1.78 -4.58
CA PHE A 31 11.91 -2.80 -3.53
C PHE A 31 13.27 -2.98 -2.87
N ALA A 32 14.35 -3.08 -3.66
CA ALA A 32 15.70 -3.27 -3.13
C ALA A 32 16.18 -2.07 -2.28
N ILE A 33 15.87 -0.84 -2.71
CA ILE A 33 16.21 0.38 -1.94
C ILE A 33 15.44 0.39 -0.62
N LEU A 34 14.12 0.18 -0.67
CA LEU A 34 13.29 0.17 0.54
C LEU A 34 13.64 -0.97 1.48
N PHE A 35 13.96 -2.15 0.94
CA PHE A 35 14.40 -3.30 1.72
C PHE A 35 15.65 -2.98 2.52
N THR A 36 16.63 -2.32 1.89
CA THR A 36 17.86 -1.90 2.57
C THR A 36 17.56 -0.91 3.70
N VAL A 37 16.74 0.10 3.44
CA VAL A 37 16.36 1.11 4.45
C VAL A 37 15.58 0.49 5.60
N CYS A 38 14.57 -0.35 5.32
CA CYS A 38 13.77 -1.02 6.34
C CYS A 38 14.61 -1.98 7.18
N THR A 39 15.52 -2.74 6.57
CA THR A 39 16.40 -3.67 7.30
C THR A 39 17.34 -2.92 8.24
N VAL A 40 17.94 -1.81 7.79
CA VAL A 40 18.80 -0.96 8.64
C VAL A 40 18.00 -0.35 9.80
N PHE A 41 16.77 0.09 9.53
CA PHE A 41 15.88 0.62 10.57
C PHE A 41 15.52 -0.40 11.66
N PHE A 42 15.19 -1.64 11.26
CA PHE A 42 14.89 -2.71 12.22
C PHE A 42 16.13 -3.18 12.98
N GLN A 43 17.30 -3.21 12.35
CA GLN A 43 18.57 -3.48 13.04
C GLN A 43 18.86 -2.44 14.13
N HIS A 44 18.63 -1.15 13.84
CA HIS A 44 18.89 -0.09 14.81
C HIS A 44 17.96 -0.15 16.04
N ARG A 45 16.80 -0.82 15.93
CA ARG A 45 15.86 -1.04 17.05
C ARG A 45 16.17 -2.29 17.89
N GLY A 46 17.33 -2.92 17.69
CA GLY A 46 17.76 -4.07 18.48
C GLY A 46 17.12 -5.40 18.08
N ALA A 47 16.55 -5.49 16.87
CA ALA A 47 16.05 -6.77 16.37
C ALA A 47 17.23 -7.69 16.03
N GLU A 48 17.34 -8.82 16.73
CA GLU A 48 18.36 -9.83 16.49
C GLU A 48 18.21 -10.43 15.08
N TYR A 49 19.33 -10.80 14.47
CA TYR A 49 19.31 -11.61 13.24
C TYR A 49 18.67 -12.97 13.56
N PRO A 50 17.70 -13.48 12.77
CA PRO A 50 17.28 -13.05 11.42
C PRO A 50 16.01 -12.18 11.38
N TRP A 51 15.41 -11.85 12.52
CA TRP A 51 14.11 -11.17 12.60
C TRP A 51 14.11 -9.77 11.98
N SER A 52 15.24 -9.06 12.05
CA SER A 52 15.41 -7.78 11.38
C SER A 52 15.26 -7.88 9.85
N LEU A 53 15.73 -8.99 9.26
CA LEU A 53 15.69 -9.21 7.81
C LEU A 53 14.27 -9.54 7.32
N VAL A 54 13.53 -10.30 8.13
CA VAL A 54 12.10 -10.62 7.87
C VAL A 54 11.24 -9.36 8.01
N GLY A 55 11.49 -8.53 9.03
CA GLY A 55 10.81 -7.24 9.19
C GLY A 55 11.11 -6.27 8.05
N GLY A 56 12.37 -6.24 7.60
CA GLY A 56 12.80 -5.50 6.42
C GLY A 56 12.08 -5.95 5.14
N ALA A 57 12.00 -7.26 4.89
CA ALA A 57 11.35 -7.85 3.73
C ALA A 57 9.85 -7.59 3.71
N ALA A 58 9.17 -7.85 4.83
CA ALA A 58 7.72 -7.61 4.93
C ALA A 58 7.39 -6.12 4.77
N GLY A 59 8.17 -5.25 5.42
CA GLY A 59 7.98 -3.80 5.33
C GLY A 59 8.19 -3.26 3.92
N SER A 60 9.29 -3.63 3.26
CA SER A 60 9.56 -3.17 1.90
C SER A 60 8.55 -3.70 0.89
N LEU A 61 8.06 -4.93 1.05
CA LEU A 61 7.08 -5.51 0.15
C LEU A 61 5.76 -4.73 0.22
N VAL A 62 5.29 -4.43 1.44
CA VAL A 62 4.06 -3.64 1.64
C VAL A 62 4.23 -2.24 1.05
N ILE A 63 5.35 -1.57 1.31
CA ILE A 63 5.53 -0.18 0.86
C ILE A 63 5.71 -0.13 -0.67
N THR A 64 6.48 -1.04 -1.26
CA THR A 64 6.62 -1.10 -2.72
C THR A 64 5.30 -1.42 -3.40
N PHE A 65 4.50 -2.31 -2.83
CA PHE A 65 3.15 -2.60 -3.33
C PHE A 65 2.26 -1.36 -3.29
N VAL A 66 2.26 -0.62 -2.19
CA VAL A 66 1.50 0.63 -2.05
C VAL A 66 1.94 1.66 -3.09
N ILE A 67 3.25 1.88 -3.27
CA ILE A 67 3.78 2.84 -4.25
C ILE A 67 3.38 2.43 -5.67
N SER A 68 3.58 1.15 -6.03
CA SER A 68 3.23 0.64 -7.35
C SER A 68 1.74 0.79 -7.63
N SER A 69 0.90 0.52 -6.62
CA SER A 69 -0.55 0.66 -6.74
C SER A 69 -0.98 2.12 -6.86
N ILE A 70 -0.34 3.05 -6.16
CA ILE A 70 -0.65 4.48 -6.31
C ILE A 70 -0.35 4.94 -7.73
N ILE A 71 0.80 4.55 -8.30
CA ILE A 71 1.17 4.94 -9.66
C ILE A 71 0.22 4.31 -10.68
N GLY A 72 -0.10 3.02 -10.54
CA GLY A 72 -1.08 2.35 -11.39
C GLY A 72 -2.47 3.00 -11.31
N GLY A 73 -2.91 3.36 -10.11
CA GLY A 73 -4.18 4.05 -9.89
C GLY A 73 -4.21 5.43 -10.54
N LEU A 74 -3.10 6.17 -10.47
CA LEU A 74 -2.96 7.47 -11.11
C LEU A 74 -3.06 7.36 -12.64
N ILE A 75 -2.36 6.38 -13.24
CA ILE A 75 -2.37 6.10 -14.69
C ILE A 75 -3.77 5.68 -15.15
N PHE A 76 -4.48 4.90 -14.34
CA PHE A 76 -5.83 4.45 -14.64
C PHE A 76 -6.85 5.60 -14.63
N ILE A 77 -6.73 6.52 -13.67
CA ILE A 77 -7.57 7.72 -13.60
C ILE A 77 -7.33 8.62 -14.82
N THR A 78 -6.07 8.81 -15.22
CA THR A 78 -5.73 9.68 -16.37
C THR A 78 -6.01 9.04 -17.73
N SER A 79 -6.02 7.71 -17.83
CA SER A 79 -6.34 6.97 -19.05
C SER A 79 -7.84 6.81 -19.32
N GLY A 80 -8.70 7.47 -18.54
CA GLY A 80 -10.15 7.48 -18.75
C GLY A 80 -10.91 6.30 -18.12
N GLY A 81 -10.25 5.46 -17.32
CA GLY A 81 -10.89 4.36 -16.58
C GLY A 81 -11.92 4.82 -15.55
N LEU A 82 -11.93 6.12 -15.20
CA LEU A 82 -12.95 6.70 -14.33
C LEU A 82 -14.34 6.77 -14.99
N SER A 83 -14.43 6.71 -16.32
CA SER A 83 -15.70 6.75 -17.05
C SER A 83 -16.45 5.41 -17.06
N SER A 84 -15.76 4.28 -16.83
CA SER A 84 -16.38 2.95 -16.75
C SER A 84 -16.85 2.59 -15.33
N ILE A 85 -16.39 3.32 -14.32
CA ILE A 85 -16.70 3.03 -12.91
C ILE A 85 -17.83 3.95 -12.45
N PRO A 86 -19.03 3.42 -12.13
CA PRO A 86 -20.12 4.25 -11.65
C PRO A 86 -19.74 4.94 -10.34
N ILE A 87 -20.00 6.25 -10.27
CA ILE A 87 -19.65 7.12 -9.13
C ILE A 87 -20.19 6.58 -7.79
N ASN A 88 -21.30 5.85 -7.83
CA ASN A 88 -21.91 5.18 -6.68
C ASN A 88 -20.95 4.15 -6.06
N THR A 89 -20.27 3.34 -6.88
CA THR A 89 -19.30 2.34 -6.39
C THR A 89 -18.10 3.01 -5.73
N LEU A 90 -17.68 4.16 -6.25
CA LEU A 90 -16.61 4.96 -5.65
C LEU A 90 -17.01 5.48 -4.27
N LEU A 91 -18.26 5.97 -4.11
CA LEU A 91 -18.80 6.40 -2.83
C LEU A 91 -18.97 5.25 -1.82
N TYR A 92 -19.43 4.08 -2.24
CA TYR A 92 -19.50 2.89 -1.37
C TYR A 92 -18.10 2.47 -0.90
N SER A 93 -17.11 2.47 -1.80
CA SER A 93 -15.72 2.14 -1.43
C SER A 93 -15.10 3.16 -0.46
N MET A 94 -15.43 4.45 -0.61
CA MET A 94 -15.07 5.53 0.33
C MET A 94 -15.63 5.28 1.73
N SER A 95 -16.90 4.90 1.80
CA SER A 95 -17.57 4.62 3.08
C SER A 95 -16.93 3.42 3.80
N VAL A 96 -16.73 2.31 3.09
CA VAL A 96 -16.12 1.09 3.67
C VAL A 96 -14.69 1.37 4.15
N CYS A 97 -13.87 2.09 3.37
CA CYS A 97 -12.52 2.47 3.80
C CYS A 97 -12.52 3.32 5.07
N MET A 98 -13.48 4.25 5.21
CA MET A 98 -13.60 5.08 6.41
C MET A 98 -13.94 4.24 7.65
N ILE A 99 -14.86 3.29 7.51
CA ILE A 99 -15.25 2.37 8.59
C ILE A 99 -14.06 1.49 9.00
N VAL A 100 -13.37 0.87 8.03
CA VAL A 100 -12.20 0.03 8.29
C VAL A 100 -11.07 0.80 8.97
N SER A 101 -10.82 2.05 8.54
CA SER A 101 -9.81 2.91 9.16
C SER A 101 -10.17 3.25 10.60
N MET A 102 -11.45 3.54 10.89
CA MET A 102 -11.93 3.85 12.24
C MET A 102 -11.77 2.65 13.19
N ILE A 103 -12.07 1.43 12.71
CA ILE A 103 -11.96 0.19 13.48
C ILE A 103 -10.49 -0.14 13.74
N SER A 104 -9.64 -0.09 12.70
CA SER A 104 -8.20 -0.37 12.84
C SER A 104 -7.52 0.58 13.83
N LEU A 105 -7.86 1.87 13.78
CA LEU A 105 -7.33 2.87 14.72
C LEU A 105 -7.80 2.61 16.15
N ASN A 106 -9.08 2.27 16.37
CA ASN A 106 -9.57 1.92 17.70
C ASN A 106 -8.85 0.69 18.27
N LEU A 107 -8.62 -0.34 17.45
CA LEU A 107 -7.90 -1.54 17.87
C LEU A 107 -6.44 -1.24 18.22
N ALA A 108 -5.77 -0.41 17.42
CA ALA A 108 -4.39 0.01 17.67
C ALA A 108 -4.28 0.86 18.94
N SER A 109 -5.20 1.81 19.16
CA SER A 109 -5.29 2.58 20.40
C SER A 109 -5.51 1.70 21.62
N TYR A 110 -6.32 0.64 21.49
CA TYR A 110 -6.55 -0.32 22.57
C TYR A 110 -5.29 -1.11 22.93
N LYS A 111 -4.49 -1.49 21.93
CA LYS A 111 -3.20 -2.16 22.14
C LYS A 111 -2.13 -1.23 22.71
N LEU A 112 -2.15 0.05 22.35
CA LEU A 112 -1.25 1.06 22.89
C LEU A 112 -1.59 1.47 24.33
N GLN A 113 -2.86 1.38 24.75
CA GLN A 113 -3.27 1.64 26.13
C GLN A 113 -2.89 0.51 27.12
N TYR A 114 -2.49 -0.65 26.62
CA TYR A 114 -2.09 -1.81 27.44
C TYR A 114 -0.56 -1.98 27.51
N ILE A 115 0.21 -1.00 27.03
CA ILE A 115 1.68 -0.92 27.16
C ILE A 115 2.06 0.13 28.19
#